data_AF-M0AHH2-F1
#
_entry.id   AF-M0AHH2-F1
#
_cell.length_a   1.000
_cell.length_b   1.000
_cell.length_c   1.000
_cell.angle_alpha   90.00
_cell.angle_beta   90.00
_cell.angle_gamma   90.00
#
_symmetry.space_group_name_H-M   'P 1'
#
loop_
_entity.id
_entity.type
_entity.pdbx_description
1 polymer ?
#
loop_
_entity_poly.entity_id
_entity_poly.type
_entity_poly.pdbx_seq_one_letter_code
_entity_poly.pdbx_strand_id
1 'polypeptide(L)'
;MRPARIDALIDLAYGALILLSVVLIATLDIQIGLVFGLGVFASYVLHVVWKMARFDPNWMTTAVQESVEQTVGETVEERVEQTVGETVEKRVGDTVEETVEQTVEEQVGQTVEETVGETVEQTVGETVEQTVGEQLEQVQSQVESVDERIDRRPREDQVEELIEESTEADDDTEN
;
A
#
# COMPACT_ATOMS: atom_id res chain seq x y z
N MET A 1 47.75 -17.76 -17.29
CA MET A 1 48.23 -19.16 -17.37
C MET A 1 47.63 -19.92 -16.20
N ARG A 2 47.16 -21.16 -16.38
CA ARG A 2 46.55 -21.94 -15.28
C ARG A 2 47.64 -22.33 -14.28
N PRO A 3 47.50 -22.04 -12.97
CA PRO A 3 48.53 -22.32 -11.96
C PRO A 3 48.96 -23.79 -11.95
N ALA A 4 48.01 -24.72 -12.16
CA ALA A 4 48.29 -26.14 -12.29
C ALA A 4 49.29 -26.53 -13.41
N ARG A 5 49.42 -25.71 -14.46
CA ARG A 5 50.39 -25.97 -15.55
C ARG A 5 51.81 -25.54 -15.18
N ILE A 6 51.95 -24.51 -14.36
CA ILE A 6 53.25 -24.01 -13.91
C ILE A 6 53.86 -25.03 -12.94
N ASP A 7 53.03 -25.55 -12.03
CA ASP A 7 53.42 -26.60 -11.09
C ASP A 7 53.93 -27.86 -11.80
N ALA A 8 53.17 -28.38 -12.77
CA ALA A 8 53.57 -29.55 -13.53
C ALA A 8 54.87 -29.35 -14.32
N LEU A 9 55.12 -28.13 -14.80
CA LEU A 9 56.34 -27.79 -15.54
C LEU A 9 57.55 -27.71 -14.60
N ILE A 10 57.37 -27.17 -13.40
CA ILE A 10 58.40 -27.11 -12.37
C ILE A 10 58.76 -28.52 -11.88
N ASP A 11 57.77 -29.37 -11.61
CA ASP A 11 57.99 -30.76 -11.19
C ASP A 11 58.72 -31.58 -12.28
N LEU A 12 58.37 -31.37 -13.56
CA LEU A 12 59.08 -31.95 -14.70
C LEU A 12 60.54 -31.48 -14.76
N ALA A 13 60.78 -30.19 -14.53
CA ALA A 13 62.13 -29.63 -14.55
C ALA A 13 63.00 -30.20 -13.43
N TYR A 14 62.49 -30.28 -12.20
CA TYR A 14 63.20 -30.93 -11.09
C TYR A 14 63.44 -32.42 -11.34
N GLY A 15 62.47 -33.13 -11.92
CA GLY A 15 62.65 -34.53 -12.35
C GLY A 15 63.78 -34.70 -13.38
N ALA A 16 63.86 -33.81 -14.37
CA ALA A 16 64.94 -33.80 -15.35
C ALA A 16 66.31 -33.48 -14.71
N LEU A 17 66.34 -32.56 -13.75
CA LEU A 17 67.57 -32.21 -13.00
C LEU A 17 68.03 -33.37 -12.10
N ILE A 18 67.11 -34.12 -11.49
CA ILE A 18 67.46 -35.32 -10.72
C ILE A 18 68.01 -36.41 -11.65
N LEU A 19 67.42 -36.63 -12.82
CA LEU A 19 67.93 -37.58 -13.81
C LEU A 19 69.34 -37.16 -14.28
N LEU A 20 69.55 -35.87 -14.53
CA LEU A 20 70.87 -35.32 -14.84
C LEU A 20 71.86 -35.59 -13.69
N SER A 21 71.44 -35.42 -12.44
CA SER A 21 72.25 -35.75 -11.26
C SER A 21 72.70 -37.21 -11.28
N VAL A 22 71.80 -38.15 -11.58
CA VAL A 22 72.12 -39.58 -11.65
C VAL A 22 73.12 -39.88 -12.76
N VAL A 23 72.99 -39.22 -13.92
CA VAL A 23 73.94 -39.36 -15.04
C VAL A 23 75.33 -38.82 -14.66
N LEU A 24 75.40 -37.68 -13.94
CA LEU A 24 76.67 -37.12 -13.47
C LEU A 24 77.36 -38.07 -12.47
N ILE A 25 76.60 -38.69 -11.55
CA ILE A 25 77.12 -39.71 -10.63
C ILE A 25 77.68 -40.92 -11.39
N ALA A 26 76.99 -41.35 -12.45
CA ALA A 26 77.36 -42.54 -13.21
C ALA A 26 78.55 -42.35 -14.16
N THR A 27 78.85 -41.12 -14.57
CA THR A 27 79.83 -40.85 -15.66
C THR A 27 81.02 -39.99 -15.26
N LEU A 28 80.92 -39.17 -14.22
CA LEU A 28 81.96 -38.22 -13.82
C LEU A 28 82.52 -38.56 -12.44
N ASP A 29 81.88 -38.05 -11.38
CA ASP A 29 82.33 -38.20 -10.00
C ASP A 29 81.12 -38.21 -9.05
N ILE A 30 81.17 -39.11 -8.07
CA ILE A 30 80.10 -39.32 -7.10
C ILE A 30 79.87 -38.07 -6.25
N GLN A 31 80.92 -37.33 -5.87
CA GLN A 31 80.79 -36.12 -5.04
C GLN A 31 80.13 -34.98 -5.81
N ILE A 32 80.49 -34.79 -7.09
CA ILE A 32 79.90 -33.76 -7.94
C ILE A 32 78.40 -34.02 -8.12
N GLY A 33 78.04 -35.27 -8.42
CA GLY A 33 76.66 -35.66 -8.56
C GLY A 33 75.86 -35.60 -7.25
N LEU A 34 76.47 -35.90 -6.10
CA LEU A 34 75.81 -35.76 -4.79
C LEU A 34 75.56 -34.31 -4.42
N VAL A 35 76.56 -33.42 -4.57
CA VAL A 35 76.41 -31.99 -4.24
C VAL A 35 75.37 -31.33 -5.14
N PHE A 36 75.38 -31.65 -6.43
CA PHE A 36 74.36 -31.17 -7.36
C PHE A 36 72.96 -31.67 -7.00
N GLY A 37 72.81 -32.98 -6.78
CA GLY A 37 71.53 -33.58 -6.40
C GLY A 37 70.97 -33.05 -5.08
N LEU A 38 71.84 -32.85 -4.07
CA LEU A 38 71.46 -32.26 -2.79
C LEU A 38 71.01 -30.80 -2.94
N GLY A 39 71.67 -30.02 -3.79
CA GLY A 39 71.29 -28.64 -4.09
C GLY A 39 69.93 -28.53 -4.79
N VAL A 40 69.70 -29.39 -5.80
CA VAL A 40 68.42 -29.48 -6.51
C VAL A 40 67.30 -29.89 -5.54
N PHE A 41 67.56 -30.87 -4.68
CA PHE A 41 66.61 -31.33 -3.65
C PHE A 41 66.29 -30.23 -2.63
N ALA A 42 67.29 -29.51 -2.12
CA ALA A 42 67.08 -28.40 -1.18
C ALA A 42 66.26 -27.27 -1.81
N SER A 43 66.52 -26.93 -3.07
CA SER A 43 65.75 -25.94 -3.82
C SER A 43 64.30 -26.38 -4.03
N TYR A 44 64.06 -27.65 -4.34
CA TYR A 44 62.72 -28.23 -4.45
C TYR A 44 61.95 -28.14 -3.12
N VAL A 45 62.58 -28.53 -2.00
CA VAL A 45 61.96 -28.43 -0.67
C VAL A 45 61.60 -26.97 -0.35
N LEU A 46 62.50 -26.03 -0.62
CA LEU A 46 62.24 -24.61 -0.37
C LEU A 46 61.06 -24.09 -1.20
N HIS A 47 60.97 -24.52 -2.48
CA HIS A 47 59.85 -24.19 -3.35
C HIS A 47 58.52 -24.78 -2.87
N VAL A 48 58.51 -26.04 -2.42
CA VAL A 48 57.32 -26.71 -1.88
C VAL A 48 56.86 -26.04 -0.59
N VAL A 49 57.77 -25.70 0.31
CA VAL A 49 57.44 -24.98 1.56
C VAL A 49 56.90 -23.59 1.25
N TRP A 50 57.52 -22.86 0.31
CA TRP A 50 57.02 -21.55 -0.12
C TRP A 50 55.63 -21.64 -0.75
N LYS A 51 55.38 -22.69 -1.56
CA LYS A 51 54.08 -22.96 -2.15
C LYS A 51 53.04 -23.31 -1.08
N MET A 52 53.37 -24.18 -0.13
CA MET A 52 52.50 -24.53 1.00
C MET A 52 52.16 -23.30 1.85
N ALA A 53 53.14 -22.43 2.15
CA ALA A 53 52.92 -21.20 2.88
C ALA A 53 52.06 -20.18 2.10
N ARG A 54 52.18 -20.14 0.77
CA ARG A 54 51.32 -19.29 -0.07
C ARG A 54 49.88 -19.82 -0.16
N PHE A 55 49.64 -21.10 0.06
CA PHE A 55 48.30 -21.70 0.09
C PHE A 55 47.80 -21.92 1.53
N ASP A 56 48.18 -21.06 2.48
CA ASP A 56 47.63 -21.09 3.84
C ASP A 56 46.07 -21.02 3.78
N PRO A 57 45.33 -22.00 4.33
CA PRO A 57 43.88 -22.07 4.18
C PRO A 57 43.15 -20.83 4.71
N ASN A 58 43.72 -20.20 5.74
CA ASN A 58 43.10 -19.09 6.45
C ASN A 58 42.96 -17.81 5.61
N TRP A 59 43.91 -17.49 4.72
CA TRP A 59 43.82 -16.24 3.95
C TRP A 59 42.76 -16.34 2.84
N MET A 60 42.58 -17.53 2.25
CA MET A 60 41.52 -17.78 1.27
C MET A 60 40.14 -17.77 1.94
N THR A 61 40.00 -18.34 3.13
CA THR A 61 38.72 -18.32 3.84
C THR A 61 38.34 -16.92 4.27
N THR A 62 39.27 -16.12 4.79
CA THR A 62 39.00 -14.73 5.19
C THR A 62 38.67 -13.86 3.97
N ALA A 63 39.46 -13.93 2.89
CA ALA A 63 39.19 -13.13 1.70
C ALA A 63 37.86 -13.49 1.02
N VAL A 64 37.47 -14.77 1.01
CA VAL A 64 36.17 -15.22 0.50
C VAL A 64 35.05 -14.79 1.43
N GLN A 65 35.23 -14.93 2.75
CA GLN A 65 34.24 -14.49 3.73
C GLN A 65 33.98 -12.99 3.60
N GLU A 66 35.02 -12.17 3.54
CA GLU A 66 34.92 -10.72 3.41
C GLU A 66 34.29 -10.32 2.06
N SER A 67 34.64 -11.00 0.96
CA SER A 67 34.00 -10.77 -0.34
C SER A 67 32.52 -11.16 -0.35
N VAL A 68 32.15 -12.24 0.34
CA VAL A 68 30.77 -12.72 0.43
C VAL A 68 29.95 -11.81 1.34
N GLU A 69 30.46 -11.43 2.51
CA GLU A 69 29.79 -10.48 3.42
C GLU A 69 29.53 -9.15 2.72
N GLN A 70 30.52 -8.60 2.02
CA GLN A 70 30.36 -7.31 1.34
C GLN A 70 29.43 -7.43 0.13
N THR A 71 29.64 -8.41 -0.75
CA THR A 71 28.83 -8.51 -1.97
C THR A 71 27.40 -8.95 -1.68
N VAL A 72 27.20 -9.94 -0.82
CA VAL A 72 25.86 -10.48 -0.52
C VAL A 72 25.13 -9.56 0.45
N GLY A 73 25.81 -8.99 1.45
CA GLY A 73 25.21 -8.05 2.39
C GLY A 73 24.62 -6.84 1.67
N GLU A 74 25.45 -6.05 0.99
CA GLU A 74 24.99 -4.82 0.33
C GLU A 74 23.99 -5.12 -0.79
N THR A 75 24.28 -6.10 -1.65
CA THR A 75 23.42 -6.37 -2.82
C THR A 75 22.05 -6.92 -2.43
N VAL A 76 21.96 -7.74 -1.38
CA VAL A 76 20.68 -8.31 -0.94
C VAL A 76 19.90 -7.28 -0.16
N GLU A 77 20.54 -6.52 0.73
CA GLU A 77 19.87 -5.50 1.54
C GLU A 77 19.27 -4.41 0.64
N GLU A 78 20.06 -3.87 -0.31
CA GLU A 78 19.58 -2.85 -1.24
C GLU A 78 18.47 -3.37 -2.16
N ARG A 79 18.59 -4.60 -2.69
CA ARG A 79 17.55 -5.18 -3.55
C ARG A 79 16.27 -5.49 -2.80
N VAL A 80 16.36 -5.99 -1.57
CA VAL A 80 15.18 -6.31 -0.75
C VAL A 80 14.48 -5.03 -0.35
N GLU A 81 15.20 -4.04 0.17
CA GLU A 81 14.61 -2.77 0.61
C GLU A 81 13.94 -2.04 -0.55
N GLN A 82 14.59 -1.96 -1.70
CA GLN A 82 14.04 -1.27 -2.88
C GLN A 82 12.89 -2.06 -3.53
N THR A 83 13.06 -3.36 -3.77
CA THR A 83 12.04 -4.13 -4.49
C THR A 83 10.82 -4.43 -3.62
N VAL A 84 11.03 -4.84 -2.36
CA VAL A 84 9.94 -5.19 -1.45
C VAL A 84 9.29 -3.93 -0.91
N GLY A 85 10.07 -2.91 -0.53
CA GLY A 85 9.55 -1.62 -0.08
C GLY A 85 8.63 -1.00 -1.13
N GLU A 86 9.14 -0.75 -2.35
CA GLU A 86 8.32 -0.14 -3.41
C GLU A 86 7.14 -1.02 -3.82
N THR A 87 7.33 -2.34 -3.90
CA THR A 87 6.23 -3.24 -4.31
C THR A 87 5.11 -3.23 -3.28
N VAL A 88 5.43 -3.32 -2.00
CA VAL A 88 4.43 -3.36 -0.94
C VAL A 88 3.75 -2.01 -0.83
N GLU A 89 4.51 -0.92 -0.78
CA GLU A 89 3.95 0.43 -0.62
C GLU A 89 3.02 0.78 -1.78
N LYS A 90 3.45 0.51 -3.02
CA LYS A 90 2.66 0.83 -4.21
C LYS A 90 1.48 -0.10 -4.41
N ARG A 91 1.68 -1.43 -4.38
CA ARG A 91 0.57 -2.35 -4.62
C ARG A 91 -0.43 -2.37 -3.48
N VAL A 92 0.03 -2.38 -2.23
CA VAL A 92 -0.89 -2.43 -1.09
C VAL A 92 -1.53 -1.07 -0.87
N GLY A 93 -0.78 0.02 -0.99
CA GLY A 93 -1.32 1.38 -0.91
C GLY A 93 -2.42 1.60 -1.94
N ASP A 94 -2.10 1.42 -3.23
CA ASP A 94 -3.05 1.67 -4.32
C ASP A 94 -4.26 0.72 -4.24
N THR A 95 -4.05 -0.57 -3.94
CA THR A 95 -5.17 -1.53 -3.85
C THR A 95 -6.08 -1.20 -2.68
N VAL A 96 -5.53 -0.85 -1.51
CA VAL A 96 -6.34 -0.52 -0.33
C VAL A 96 -7.09 0.78 -0.54
N GLU A 97 -6.44 1.81 -1.07
CA GLU A 97 -7.09 3.09 -1.36
C GLU A 97 -8.23 2.92 -2.37
N GLU A 98 -7.96 2.29 -3.51
CA GLU A 98 -8.97 2.09 -4.56
C GLU A 98 -10.12 1.17 -4.11
N THR A 99 -9.81 0.07 -3.40
CA THR A 99 -10.85 -0.87 -2.92
C THR A 99 -11.71 -0.24 -1.83
N VAL A 100 -11.11 0.48 -0.88
CA VAL A 100 -11.85 1.11 0.21
C VAL A 100 -12.69 2.26 -0.32
N GLU A 101 -12.13 3.12 -1.17
CA GLU A 101 -12.86 4.25 -1.74
C GLU A 101 -14.05 3.77 -2.58
N GLN A 102 -13.85 2.81 -3.49
CA GLN A 102 -14.96 2.24 -4.27
C GLN A 102 -15.98 1.53 -3.38
N THR A 103 -15.56 0.68 -2.45
CA THR A 103 -16.52 -0.08 -1.62
C THR A 103 -17.34 0.85 -0.74
N VAL A 104 -16.73 1.88 -0.17
CA VAL A 104 -17.43 2.84 0.69
C VAL A 104 -18.37 3.71 -0.14
N GLU A 105 -17.89 4.27 -1.26
CA GLU A 105 -18.70 5.15 -2.10
C GLU A 105 -19.89 4.39 -2.70
N GLU A 106 -19.65 3.18 -3.21
CA GLU A 106 -20.68 2.40 -3.89
C GLU A 106 -21.67 1.77 -2.90
N GLN A 107 -21.21 1.13 -1.83
CA GLN A 107 -22.14 0.48 -0.88
C GLN A 107 -22.79 1.46 0.08
N VAL A 108 -22.04 2.41 0.66
CA VAL A 108 -22.62 3.36 1.61
C VAL A 108 -23.44 4.40 0.87
N GLY A 109 -22.97 4.89 -0.28
CA GLY A 109 -23.74 5.80 -1.14
C GLY A 109 -25.09 5.21 -1.54
N GLN A 110 -25.09 4.01 -2.14
CA GLN A 110 -26.36 3.34 -2.52
C GLN A 110 -27.24 3.03 -1.31
N THR A 111 -26.68 2.49 -0.22
CA THR A 111 -27.50 2.17 0.96
C THR A 111 -28.16 3.41 1.54
N VAL A 112 -27.44 4.54 1.61
CA VAL A 112 -27.98 5.79 2.13
C VAL A 112 -29.04 6.34 1.17
N GLU A 113 -28.75 6.38 -0.12
CA GLU A 113 -29.67 6.94 -1.11
C GLU A 113 -30.96 6.11 -1.21
N GLU A 114 -30.86 4.78 -1.24
CA GLU A 114 -32.02 3.89 -1.30
C GLU A 114 -32.77 3.87 0.03
N THR A 115 -32.09 3.55 1.14
CA THR A 115 -32.78 3.35 2.43
C THR A 115 -33.27 4.68 3.03
N VAL A 116 -32.41 5.70 3.07
CA VAL A 116 -32.78 6.99 3.67
C VAL A 116 -33.67 7.77 2.72
N GLY A 117 -33.41 7.74 1.41
CA GLY A 117 -34.27 8.35 0.40
C GLY A 117 -35.68 7.80 0.46
N GLU A 118 -35.88 6.48 0.34
CA GLU A 118 -37.21 5.87 0.44
C GLU A 118 -37.87 6.13 1.79
N THR A 119 -37.13 6.00 2.89
CA THR A 119 -37.72 6.20 4.23
C THR A 119 -38.21 7.64 4.40
N VAL A 120 -37.44 8.62 3.93
CA VAL A 120 -37.84 10.03 4.00
C VAL A 120 -39.02 10.29 3.08
N GLU A 121 -38.98 9.79 1.84
CA GLU A 121 -40.03 10.03 0.86
C GLU A 121 -41.36 9.38 1.28
N GLN A 122 -41.36 8.13 1.76
CA GLN A 122 -42.57 7.52 2.33
C GLN A 122 -42.97 8.20 3.64
N THR A 123 -42.10 8.22 4.64
CA THR A 123 -42.54 8.58 6.00
C THR A 123 -42.84 10.07 6.10
N VAL A 124 -41.95 10.92 5.59
CA VAL A 124 -42.12 12.38 5.67
C VAL A 124 -43.09 12.83 4.61
N GLY A 125 -43.01 12.32 3.38
CA GLY A 125 -43.95 12.63 2.31
C GLY A 125 -45.40 12.32 2.71
N GLU A 126 -45.70 11.07 3.08
CA GLU A 126 -47.07 10.70 3.49
C GLU A 126 -47.53 11.47 4.73
N THR A 127 -46.66 11.65 5.75
CA THR A 127 -47.05 12.37 6.97
C THR A 127 -47.37 13.83 6.67
N VAL A 128 -46.57 14.49 5.84
CA VAL A 128 -46.80 15.88 5.44
C VAL A 128 -48.06 15.98 4.60
N GLU A 129 -48.24 15.08 3.63
CA GLU A 129 -49.40 15.10 2.75
C GLU A 129 -50.71 14.87 3.52
N GLN A 130 -50.74 13.92 4.46
CA GLN A 130 -51.88 13.73 5.36
C GLN A 130 -52.10 14.93 6.28
N THR A 131 -51.08 15.35 7.02
CA THR A 131 -51.25 16.38 8.07
C THR A 131 -51.60 17.73 7.45
N VAL A 132 -50.90 18.13 6.39
CA VAL A 132 -51.13 19.40 5.70
C VAL A 132 -52.42 19.35 4.89
N GLY A 133 -52.73 18.21 4.26
CA GLY A 133 -53.99 18.01 3.54
C GLY A 133 -55.21 18.13 4.45
N GLU A 134 -55.21 17.40 5.57
CA GLU A 134 -56.28 17.46 6.59
C GLU A 134 -56.43 18.87 7.17
N GLN A 135 -55.32 19.55 7.45
CA GLN A 135 -55.35 20.94 7.92
C GLN A 135 -55.92 21.90 6.87
N LEU A 136 -55.59 21.72 5.59
CA LEU A 136 -56.11 22.54 4.49
C LEU A 136 -57.61 22.35 4.29
N GLU A 137 -58.12 21.12 4.38
CA GLU A 137 -59.56 20.85 4.33
C GLU A 137 -60.28 21.47 5.53
N GLN A 138 -59.70 21.38 6.73
CA GLN A 138 -60.26 22.02 7.91
C GLN A 138 -60.25 23.55 7.82
N VAL A 139 -59.23 24.14 7.19
CA VAL A 139 -59.19 25.59 6.93
C VAL A 139 -60.23 25.98 5.88
N GLN A 140 -60.37 25.21 4.79
CA GLN A 140 -61.39 25.47 3.77
C GLN A 140 -62.81 25.45 4.33
N SER A 141 -63.15 24.42 5.11
CA SER A 141 -64.46 24.33 5.77
C SER A 141 -64.70 25.49 6.75
N GLN A 142 -63.67 25.92 7.49
CA GLN A 142 -63.78 27.11 8.33
C GLN A 142 -64.02 28.37 7.50
N VAL A 143 -63.30 28.55 6.38
CA VAL A 143 -63.49 29.71 5.49
C VAL A 143 -64.90 29.73 4.90
N GLU A 144 -65.42 28.60 4.44
CA GLU A 144 -66.78 28.48 3.90
C GLU A 144 -67.85 28.79 4.96
N SER A 145 -67.65 28.32 6.20
CA SER A 145 -68.52 28.67 7.32
C SER A 145 -68.48 30.15 7.70
N VAL A 146 -67.33 30.82 7.48
CA VAL A 146 -67.18 32.27 7.70
C VAL A 146 -67.89 33.04 6.60
N ASP A 147 -67.76 32.59 5.36
CA ASP A 147 -68.44 33.18 4.19
C ASP A 147 -69.97 33.13 4.35
N GLU A 148 -70.52 31.99 4.76
CA GLU A 148 -71.96 31.85 5.01
C GLU A 148 -72.45 32.75 6.18
N ARG A 149 -71.59 32.99 7.19
CA ARG A 149 -71.89 33.95 8.27
C ARG A 149 -71.85 35.40 7.79
N ILE A 150 -71.02 35.72 6.80
CA ILE A 150 -70.97 37.05 6.19
C ILE A 150 -72.22 37.29 5.34
N ASP A 151 -72.67 36.30 4.57
CA ASP A 151 -73.88 36.41 3.74
C ASP A 151 -75.17 36.54 4.56
N ARG A 152 -75.24 35.97 5.77
CA ARG A 152 -76.36 36.17 6.71
C ARG A 152 -76.30 37.49 7.47
N ARG A 153 -75.26 38.31 7.31
CA ARG A 153 -75.18 39.60 7.97
C ARG A 153 -76.22 40.53 7.34
N PRO A 154 -77.15 41.14 8.11
CA PRO A 154 -78.13 42.04 7.55
C PRO A 154 -77.40 43.19 6.84
N ARG A 155 -77.83 43.48 5.60
CA ARG A 155 -77.32 44.64 4.83
C ARG A 155 -77.65 45.90 5.62
N GLU A 156 -76.75 46.87 5.62
CA GLU A 156 -76.87 48.12 6.38
C GLU A 156 -78.23 48.80 6.13
N ASP A 157 -78.73 48.72 4.89
CA ASP A 157 -80.04 49.24 4.48
C ASP A 157 -81.24 48.65 5.26
N GLN A 158 -81.21 47.36 5.64
CA GLN A 158 -82.27 46.72 6.46
C GLN A 158 -82.15 47.05 7.94
N VAL A 159 -80.95 47.40 8.40
CA VAL A 159 -80.71 47.81 9.79
C VAL A 159 -81.24 49.22 9.99
N GLU A 160 -81.07 50.11 9.01
CA GLU A 160 -81.70 51.44 9.03
C GLU A 160 -83.24 51.36 9.02
N GLU A 161 -83.84 50.49 8.19
CA GLU A 161 -85.30 50.30 8.13
C GLU A 161 -85.88 49.79 9.48
N LEU A 162 -85.21 48.86 10.16
CA LEU A 162 -85.64 48.37 11.48
C LEU A 162 -85.48 49.43 12.60
N ILE A 163 -84.51 50.32 12.46
CA ILE A 163 -84.31 51.44 13.39
C ILE A 163 -85.39 52.50 13.16
N GLU A 164 -85.75 52.80 11.91
CA GLU A 164 -86.86 53.70 11.59
C GLU A 164 -88.21 53.14 12.06
N GLU A 165 -88.50 51.85 11.85
CA GLU A 165 -89.73 51.20 12.35
C GLU A 165 -89.83 51.23 13.88
N SER A 166 -88.70 51.04 14.58
CA SER A 166 -88.64 51.13 16.04
C SER A 166 -88.80 52.57 16.54
N THR A 167 -88.36 53.56 15.76
CA THR A 167 -88.45 54.98 16.12
C THR A 167 -89.86 55.54 15.85
N GLU A 168 -90.57 55.05 14.83
CA GLU A 168 -91.98 55.38 14.60
C GLU A 168 -92.93 54.70 15.60
N ALA A 169 -92.59 53.51 16.10
CA ALA A 169 -93.40 52.79 17.10
C ALA A 169 -93.40 53.45 18.50
N ASP A 170 -92.41 54.30 18.82
CA ASP A 170 -92.34 55.04 20.08
C ASP A 170 -93.10 56.39 20.04
N ASP A 171 -93.29 57.01 18.86
CA ASP A 171 -93.92 58.34 18.72
C ASP A 171 -95.46 58.32 18.82
N ASP A 172 -96.11 57.16 18.60
CA ASP A 172 -97.58 56.99 18.73
C ASP A 172 -98.07 56.82 20.19
N THR A 173 -97.17 56.88 21.18
CA THR A 173 -97.51 56.74 22.61
C THR A 173 -97.58 58.07 23.40
N GLU A 174 -97.28 59.20 22.77
CA GLU A 174 -97.41 60.54 23.38
C GLU A 174 -98.31 61.49 22.56
N ASN A 175 -99.64 61.30 22.65
CA ASN A 175 -100.61 62.42 22.54
C ASN A 175 -101.96 62.12 23.19
#